data_AF-A0A833IZM9-F1
#
_entry.id   AF-A0A833IZM9-F1
#
_cell.length_a   1.000
_cell.length_b   1.000
_cell.length_c   1.000
_cell.angle_alpha   90.00
_cell.angle_beta   90.00
_cell.angle_gamma   90.00
#
_symmetry.space_group_name_H-M   'P 1'
#
loop_
_entity.id
_entity.type
_entity.pdbx_description
1 polymer ?
#
loop_
_entity_poly.entity_id
_entity_poly.type
_entity_poly.pdbx_seq_one_letter_code
_entity_poly.pdbx_strand_id
1 'polypeptide(L)' 'MPISNPSMPSVPDGLHIEDLTLDGTALLITARTTAAQASCRVCGRASTRVHSTYWRTFVDLPWQDRAVTWRVQVRRFRC' A
#
# COMPACT_ATOMS: atom_id res chain seq x y z
N MET A 1 -7.77 -29.26 -0.04
CA MET A 1 -7.57 -27.83 -0.39
C MET A 1 -6.70 -27.24 0.71
N PRO A 2 -5.48 -26.74 0.45
CA PRO A 2 -4.68 -26.20 1.53
C PRO A 2 -5.35 -24.88 1.93
N ILE A 3 -5.86 -24.84 3.15
CA ILE A 3 -6.20 -23.58 3.79
C ILE A 3 -4.84 -22.96 4.05
N SER A 4 -4.38 -22.11 3.13
CA SER A 4 -3.27 -21.22 3.39
C SER A 4 -3.61 -20.53 4.71
N ASN A 5 -2.86 -20.84 5.75
CA ASN A 5 -2.87 -20.09 6.99
C ASN A 5 -1.70 -19.11 6.88
N PRO A 6 -1.86 -17.94 6.24
CA PRO A 6 -0.79 -16.98 6.20
C PRO A 6 -0.78 -16.30 7.56
N SER A 7 0.29 -16.52 8.31
CA SER A 7 0.58 -15.84 9.58
C SER A 7 0.68 -14.32 9.45
N MET A 8 0.60 -13.75 8.23
CA MET A 8 0.50 -12.32 7.93
C MET A 8 -0.29 -12.07 6.63
N PRO A 9 -1.02 -10.95 6.50
CA PRO A 9 -1.58 -10.53 5.22
C PRO A 9 -0.45 -10.34 4.19
N SER A 10 -0.66 -10.78 2.95
CA SER A 10 0.34 -10.65 1.89
C SER A 10 0.56 -9.17 1.57
N VAL A 11 1.79 -8.68 1.76
CA VAL A 11 2.15 -7.30 1.43
C VAL A 11 2.35 -7.20 -0.09
N PRO A 12 1.63 -6.31 -0.79
CA PRO A 12 1.84 -6.09 -2.21
C PRO A 12 3.25 -5.59 -2.52
N ASP A 13 3.79 -6.00 -3.66
CA ASP A 13 5.08 -5.50 -4.15
C ASP A 13 5.06 -3.97 -4.28
N GLY A 14 6.21 -3.35 -3.98
CA GLY A 14 6.37 -1.91 -4.06
C GLY A 14 5.75 -1.13 -2.88
N LEU A 15 5.30 -1.82 -1.82
CA LEU A 15 4.89 -1.20 -0.57
C LEU A 15 5.86 -1.53 0.58
N HIS A 16 6.09 -0.54 1.42
CA HIS A 16 6.80 -0.69 2.69
C HIS A 16 5.82 -0.39 3.81
N ILE A 17 5.62 -1.35 4.72
CA ILE A 17 4.75 -1.19 5.88
C ILE A 17 5.42 -0.23 6.86
N GLU A 18 4.70 0.82 7.25
CA GLU A 18 5.16 1.78 8.25
C GLU A 18 4.59 1.43 9.63
N ASP A 19 3.32 1.03 9.68
CA ASP A 19 2.65 0.69 10.94
C ASP A 19 1.51 -0.32 10.72
N LEU A 20 1.21 -1.06 11.79
CA LEU A 20 0.11 -2.02 11.87
C LEU A 20 -0.66 -1.75 13.17
N THR A 21 -1.86 -1.21 13.03
CA THR A 21 -2.74 -0.93 14.17
C THR A 21 -3.89 -1.94 14.19
N LEU A 22 -4.04 -2.67 15.29
CA LEU A 22 -5.18 -3.53 15.54
C LEU A 22 -6.21 -2.76 16.38
N ASP A 23 -7.43 -2.63 15.87
CA ASP A 23 -8.56 -2.03 16.58
C ASP A 23 -9.72 -3.02 16.62
N GLY A 24 -9.82 -3.74 17.74
CA GLY A 24 -10.82 -4.80 17.92
C GLY A 24 -10.71 -5.89 16.84
N THR A 25 -11.66 -5.88 15.90
CA THR A 25 -11.73 -6.79 14.74
C THR A 25 -11.27 -6.14 13.43
N ALA A 26 -10.73 -4.92 13.45
CA ALA A 26 -10.15 -4.27 12.30
C ALA A 26 -8.61 -4.26 12.38
N LEU A 27 -7.97 -4.45 11.24
CA LEU A 27 -6.53 -4.27 11.06
C LEU A 27 -6.32 -3.09 10.11
N LEU A 28 -5.74 -2.01 10.62
CA LEU A 28 -5.29 -0.87 9.83
C LEU A 28 -3.81 -1.05 9.49
N ILE A 29 -3.51 -1.10 8.20
CA ILE A 29 -2.15 -1.20 7.68
C ILE A 29 -1.76 0.15 7.09
N THR A 30 -0.79 0.82 7.69
CA THR A 30 -0.21 2.04 7.12
C THR A 30 1.04 1.67 6.35
N ALA A 31 1.13 2.10 5.10
CA ALA A 31 2.25 1.77 4.23
C ALA A 31 2.62 2.95 3.33
N ARG A 32 3.79 2.87 2.69
CA ARG A 32 4.22 3.80 1.64
C ARG A 32 4.70 3.08 0.41
N THR A 33 4.55 3.73 -0.74
CA THR A 33 5.14 3.27 -2.01
C THR A 33 6.66 3.38 -1.99
N THR A 34 7.38 2.35 -2.44
CA THR A 34 8.85 2.27 -2.42
C THR A 34 9.50 2.63 -3.75
N ALA A 35 8.77 2.60 -4.87
CA ALA A 35 9.29 2.89 -6.20
C ALA A 35 10.11 4.19 -6.24
N ALA A 36 11.35 4.12 -6.71
CA ALA A 36 12.26 5.28 -6.80
C ALA A 36 11.91 6.23 -7.95
N GLN A 37 11.19 5.73 -8.95
CA GLN A 37 10.74 6.47 -10.13
C GLN A 37 9.38 5.98 -10.59
N ALA A 38 8.66 6.82 -11.32
CA ALA A 38 7.48 6.42 -12.06
C ALA A 38 7.40 7.16 -13.40
N SER A 39 6.69 6.56 -14.36
CA SER A 39 6.38 7.22 -15.63
C SER A 39 5.45 8.41 -15.40
N CYS A 40 5.80 9.56 -15.96
CA CYS A 40 4.93 10.72 -15.98
C CYS A 40 3.63 10.38 -16.72
N ARG A 41 2.48 10.62 -16.11
CA ARG A 41 1.17 10.32 -16.73
C ARG A 41 0.85 11.17 -17.97
N VAL A 42 1.61 12.24 -18.22
CA VAL A 42 1.40 13.14 -19.38
C VAL A 42 2.29 12.74 -20.57
N CYS A 43 3.58 12.50 -20.34
CA CYS A 43 4.55 12.26 -21.42
C CYS A 43 5.18 10.86 -21.42
N GLY A 44 4.86 10.00 -20.45
CA GLY A 44 5.37 8.63 -20.34
C GLY A 44 6.83 8.52 -19.86
N ARG A 45 7.58 9.62 -19.80
CA ARG A 45 8.98 9.60 -19.38
C ARG A 45 9.12 9.23 -17.91
N ALA A 46 10.04 8.31 -17.61
CA ALA A 46 10.40 7.97 -16.25
C ALA A 46 10.98 9.20 -15.53
N SER A 47 10.52 9.45 -14.31
CA SER A 47 11.01 10.54 -13.48
C SER A 47 11.17 10.12 -12.03
N THR A 48 12.21 10.63 -11.40
CA THR A 48 12.49 10.55 -9.95
C THR A 48 12.02 11.79 -9.19
N ARG A 49 11.59 12.84 -9.91
CA ARG A 49 11.17 14.11 -9.30
C ARG A 49 9.76 13.99 -8.73
N VAL A 50 9.66 13.97 -7.41
CA VAL A 50 8.38 13.98 -6.70
C VAL A 50 7.68 15.33 -6.92
N HIS A 51 6.43 15.27 -7.36
CA HIS A 51 5.53 16.41 -7.52
C HIS A 51 4.69 16.62 -6.27
N SER A 52 4.06 15.53 -5.80
CA SER A 52 3.19 15.55 -4.64
C SER A 52 3.14 14.17 -4.01
N THR A 53 2.68 14.14 -2.76
CA THR A 53 2.43 12.91 -2.01
C THR A 53 0.97 12.94 -1.56
N TYR A 54 0.27 11.82 -1.67
CA TYR A 54 -1.13 11.73 -1.25
C TYR A 54 -1.41 10.40 -0.56
N TRP A 55 -2.49 10.35 0.23
CA TRP A 55 -2.94 9.13 0.90
C TRP A 55 -4.04 8.46 0.07
N ARG A 56 -3.96 7.13 -0.04
CA ARG A 56 -5.01 6.29 -0.61
C ARG A 56 -5.45 5.28 0.44
N THR A 57 -6.74 5.26 0.73
CA THR A 57 -7.34 4.26 1.62
C THR A 57 -8.12 3.24 0.79
N PHE A 58 -7.93 1.95 1.06
CA PHE A 58 -8.73 0.90 0.45
C PHE A 58 -8.93 -0.26 1.43
N VAL A 59 -10.05 -0.96 1.28
CA VAL A 59 -10.36 -2.17 2.05
C VAL A 59 -9.84 -3.37 1.26
N ASP A 60 -9.24 -4.31 1.96
CA ASP A 60 -8.72 -5.56 1.41
C ASP A 60 -9.56 -6.74 1.91
N LEU A 61 -9.26 -7.93 1.39
CA LEU A 61 -9.88 -9.16 1.85
C LEU A 61 -9.69 -9.33 3.36
N PRO A 62 -10.72 -9.82 4.08
CA PRO A 62 -10.59 -10.10 5.50
C PRO A 62 -9.44 -11.07 5.77
N TRP A 63 -8.71 -10.83 6.85
CA TRP A 63 -7.62 -11.69 7.31
C TRP A 63 -7.92 -12.18 8.72
N GLN A 64 -8.03 -13.51 8.91
CA GLN A 64 -8.34 -14.13 10.21
C GLN A 64 -9.53 -13.49 10.93
N ASP A 65 -10.68 -13.37 10.23
CA ASP A 65 -11.91 -12.72 10.70
C ASP A 65 -11.79 -11.22 11.00
N ARG A 66 -10.70 -10.58 10.56
CA ARG A 66 -10.49 -9.14 10.72
C ARG A 66 -10.69 -8.40 9.41
N ALA A 67 -11.40 -7.29 9.45
CA ALA A 67 -11.50 -6.38 8.32
C ALA A 67 -10.15 -5.69 8.12
N VAL A 68 -9.56 -5.81 6.93
CA VAL A 68 -8.25 -5.21 6.63
C VAL A 68 -8.46 -3.92 5.86
N THR A 69 -7.92 -2.82 6.38
CA THR A 69 -7.90 -1.53 5.70
C THR A 69 -6.46 -1.08 5.49
N TRP A 70 -6.13 -0.73 4.26
CA TRP A 70 -4.85 -0.16 3.91
C TRP A 70 -4.96 1.34 3.80
N ARG A 71 -4.01 2.05 4.42
CA ARG A 71 -3.76 3.47 4.25
C ARG A 71 -2.36 3.67 3.67
N VAL A 72 -2.29 3.93 2.37
CA VAL A 72 -1.03 3.96 1.62
C VAL A 72 -0.64 5.38 1.24
N GLN A 73 0.58 5.79 1.59
CA GLN A 73 1.20 7.00 1.13
C GLN A 73 1.81 6.79 -0.27
N VAL A 74 1.26 7.49 -1.25
CA VAL A 74 1.66 7.38 -2.66
C VAL A 74 2.38 8.65 -3.10
N ARG A 75 3.55 8.47 -3.74
CA ARG A 75 4.30 9.56 -4.37
C ARG A 75 3.89 9.70 -5.84
N ARG A 76 3.57 10.91 -6.27
CA ARG A 76 3.32 11.27 -7.67
C ARG A 76 4.56 11.95 -8.23
N PHE A 77 5.02 11.50 -9.39
CA PHE A 77 6.20 12.04 -10.06
C PHE A 77 5.80 13.00 -11.19
N ARG A 78 6.63 14.01 -11.45
CA ARG A 78 6.50 14.91 -12.62
C ARG A 78 7.75 14.85 -13.49
N CYS A 79 7.57 15.00 -14.80
CA CYS A 79 8.66 15.28 -15.72
C CYS A 79 9.26 16.67 -15.47
#